data_AF-A0A7V0U2V8-F1
#
_entry.id   AF-A0A7V0U2V8-F1
#
_cell.length_a   1.000
_cell.length_b   1.000
_cell.length_c   1.000
_cell.angle_alpha   90.00
_cell.angle_beta   90.00
_cell.angle_gamma   90.00
#
_symmetry.space_group_name_H-M   'P 1'
#
loop_
_entity.id
_entity.type
_entity.pdbx_description
1 polymer ?
#
loop_
_entity_poly.entity_id
_entity_poly.type
_entity_poly.pdbx_seq_one_letter_code
_entity_poly.pdbx_strand_id
1 'polypeptide(L)'
;MVSGLQTSSWSRINGLLLFLLVGLIFYCSWLNNKIVTRSYKLNDLRREEKQLIEERDKLQAELATLQRPQNLVLLGKLLGLKEPKSGQKIILP
;
A
#
# COMPACT_ATOMS: atom_id res chain seq x y z
N MET A 1 32.03 62.05 0.60
CA MET A 1 32.62 60.70 0.41
C MET A 1 31.90 59.63 1.24
N VAL A 2 30.55 59.54 1.20
CA VAL A 2 29.79 58.55 2.00
C VAL A 2 28.99 57.57 1.11
N SER A 3 28.79 57.87 -0.17
CA SER A 3 27.99 57.06 -1.09
C SER A 3 28.67 55.76 -1.56
N GLY A 4 30.00 55.64 -1.46
CA GLY A 4 30.74 54.47 -1.95
C GLY A 4 30.69 53.23 -1.04
N LEU A 5 30.48 53.40 0.26
CA LEU A 5 30.40 52.27 1.21
C LEU A 5 29.01 51.61 1.21
N GLN A 6 27.97 52.38 0.86
CA GLN A 6 26.60 51.89 0.91
C GLN A 6 26.30 50.89 -0.24
N THR A 7 26.77 51.16 -1.46
CA THR A 7 26.52 50.31 -2.65
C THR A 7 27.12 48.89 -2.51
N SER A 8 28.27 48.78 -1.85
CA SER A 8 28.93 47.49 -1.57
C SER A 8 28.10 46.60 -0.66
N SER A 9 27.49 47.16 0.39
CA SER A 9 26.64 46.41 1.33
C SER A 9 25.39 45.85 0.63
N TRP A 10 24.70 46.67 -0.19
CA TRP A 10 23.52 46.24 -0.95
C TRP A 10 23.83 45.14 -1.97
N SER A 11 25.00 45.19 -2.62
CA SER A 11 25.43 44.15 -3.56
C SER A 11 25.64 42.80 -2.87
N ARG A 12 26.21 42.81 -1.65
CA ARG A 12 26.42 41.59 -0.84
C ARG A 12 25.12 40.98 -0.36
N ILE A 13 24.18 41.82 0.09
CA ILE A 13 22.84 41.39 0.51
C ILE A 13 22.09 40.78 -0.66
N ASN A 14 22.11 41.44 -1.83
CA ASN A 14 21.47 40.92 -3.04
C ASN A 14 22.08 39.59 -3.48
N GLY A 15 23.41 39.44 -3.43
CA GLY A 15 24.08 38.17 -3.74
C GLY A 15 23.68 37.04 -2.80
N LEU A 16 23.59 37.33 -1.50
CA LEU A 16 23.18 36.35 -0.48
C LEU A 16 21.71 35.94 -0.64
N LEU A 17 20.84 36.89 -1.00
CA LEU A 17 19.42 36.64 -1.27
C LEU A 17 19.23 35.79 -2.53
N LEU A 18 20.00 36.05 -3.58
CA LEU A 18 19.99 35.27 -4.82
C LEU A 18 20.49 33.83 -4.57
N PHE A 19 21.54 33.68 -3.76
CA PHE A 19 22.07 32.37 -3.37
C PHE A 19 21.06 31.56 -2.56
N LEU A 20 20.39 32.18 -1.57
CA LEU A 20 19.30 31.56 -0.82
C LEU A 20 18.16 31.12 -1.73
N LEU A 21 17.77 31.95 -2.70
CA LEU A 21 16.67 31.67 -3.60
C LEU A 21 16.99 30.49 -4.54
N VAL A 22 18.19 30.44 -5.10
CA VAL A 22 18.67 29.30 -5.90
C VAL A 22 18.76 28.03 -5.04
N GLY A 23 19.27 28.14 -3.82
CA GLY A 23 19.31 27.03 -2.86
C GLY A 23 17.91 26.49 -2.53
N LEU A 24 16.93 27.38 -2.36
CA LEU A 24 15.54 27.02 -2.08
C LEU A 24 14.89 26.30 -3.26
N ILE A 25 15.12 26.77 -4.49
CA ILE A 25 14.62 26.11 -5.71
C ILE A 25 15.23 24.71 -5.85
N PHE A 26 16.55 24.58 -5.63
CA PHE A 26 17.23 23.30 -5.69
C PHE A 26 16.73 22.34 -4.61
N TYR A 27 16.52 22.85 -3.39
CA TYR A 27 15.97 22.09 -2.27
C TYR A 27 14.53 21.64 -2.53
N CYS A 28 13.67 22.53 -3.04
CA CYS A 28 12.30 22.20 -3.45
C CYS A 28 12.30 21.14 -4.55
N SER A 29 13.15 21.27 -5.56
CA SER A 29 13.27 20.29 -6.66
C SER A 29 13.77 18.93 -6.14
N TRP A 30 14.74 18.92 -5.23
CA TRP A 30 15.27 17.72 -4.58
C TRP A 30 14.22 17.01 -3.72
N LEU A 31 13.45 17.77 -2.92
CA LEU A 31 12.34 17.24 -2.14
C LEU A 31 11.25 16.67 -3.04
N ASN A 32 10.92 17.36 -4.14
CA ASN A 32 9.91 16.89 -5.09
C ASN A 32 10.35 15.56 -5.75
N ASN A 33 11.62 15.47 -6.14
CA ASN A 33 12.21 14.24 -6.69
C ASN A 33 12.20 13.08 -5.67
N LYS A 34 12.41 13.37 -4.37
CA LYS A 34 12.29 12.36 -3.29
C LYS A 34 10.84 11.96 -2.96
N ILE A 35 9.88 12.88 -3.11
CA ILE A 35 8.45 12.63 -2.88
C ILE A 35 7.87 11.67 -3.93
N VAL A 36 8.35 11.77 -5.17
CA VAL A 36 7.96 10.85 -6.25
C VAL A 36 8.46 9.43 -5.95
N THR A 37 9.70 9.26 -5.49
CA THR A 37 10.26 7.94 -5.20
C THR A 37 9.61 7.25 -3.97
N ARG A 38 9.16 8.01 -2.97
CA ARG A 38 8.42 7.44 -1.82
C ARG A 38 6.96 7.08 -2.14
N SER A 39 6.30 7.83 -3.04
CA SER A 39 4.92 7.54 -3.43
C SER A 39 4.81 6.24 -4.24
N TYR A 40 5.82 5.90 -5.05
CA TYR A 40 5.84 4.63 -5.78
C TYR A 40 5.87 3.41 -4.84
N LYS A 41 6.69 3.46 -3.77
CA LYS A 41 6.73 2.37 -2.78
C LYS A 41 5.43 2.20 -1.98
N LEU A 42 4.67 3.28 -1.78
CA LEU A 42 3.37 3.19 -1.10
C LEU A 42 2.26 2.71 -2.04
N ASN A 43 2.33 3.04 -3.32
CA ASN A 43 1.33 2.59 -4.30
C ASN A 43 1.50 1.12 -4.69
N ASP A 44 2.73 0.62 -4.81
CA ASP A 44 2.95 -0.80 -5.11
C ASP A 44 2.50 -1.71 -3.95
N LEU A 45 2.82 -1.35 -2.70
CA LEU A 45 2.33 -2.10 -1.52
C LEU A 45 0.81 -2.08 -1.41
N ARG A 46 0.16 -0.95 -1.73
CA ARG A 46 -1.30 -0.83 -1.69
C ARG A 46 -1.99 -1.62 -2.80
N ARG A 47 -1.30 -1.84 -3.91
CA ARG A 47 -1.81 -2.64 -5.04
C ARG A 47 -1.71 -4.13 -4.73
N GLU A 48 -0.59 -4.57 -4.14
CA GLU A 48 -0.43 -5.93 -3.63
C GLU A 48 -1.46 -6.22 -2.52
N GLU A 49 -1.63 -5.33 -1.55
CA GLU A 49 -2.61 -5.51 -0.47
C GLU A 49 -4.04 -5.70 -1.00
N LYS A 50 -4.45 -4.91 -2.00
CA LYS A 50 -5.77 -5.08 -2.63
C LYS A 50 -5.93 -6.41 -3.35
N GLN A 51 -4.90 -6.84 -4.08
CA GLN A 51 -4.93 -8.13 -4.78
C GLN A 51 -5.03 -9.30 -3.80
N LEU A 52 -4.26 -9.26 -2.69
CA LEU A 52 -4.35 -10.29 -1.67
C LEU A 52 -5.71 -10.32 -0.96
N ILE A 53 -6.34 -9.16 -0.72
CA ILE A 53 -7.69 -9.10 -0.13
C ILE A 53 -8.72 -9.71 -1.08
N GLU A 54 -8.68 -9.36 -2.37
CA GLU A 54 -9.58 -9.92 -3.39
C GLU A 54 -9.42 -11.44 -3.52
N GLU A 55 -8.18 -11.94 -3.51
CA GLU A 55 -7.92 -13.38 -3.54
C GLU A 55 -8.41 -14.08 -2.28
N ARG A 56 -8.18 -13.51 -1.10
CA ARG A 56 -8.66 -14.07 0.16
C ARG A 56 -10.18 -14.17 0.19
N ASP A 57 -10.87 -13.12 -0.23
CA ASP A 57 -12.34 -13.08 -0.23
C ASP A 57 -12.91 -14.07 -1.25
N LYS A 58 -12.28 -14.21 -2.42
CA LYS A 58 -12.66 -15.24 -3.41
C LYS A 58 -12.46 -16.64 -2.87
N LEU A 59 -11.30 -16.93 -2.27
CA LEU A 59 -11.00 -18.23 -1.67
C LEU A 59 -11.95 -18.54 -0.50
N GLN A 60 -12.30 -17.55 0.33
CA GLN A 60 -13.29 -17.72 1.38
C GLN A 60 -14.68 -18.00 0.82
N ALA A 61 -15.08 -17.36 -0.27
CA ALA A 61 -16.35 -17.62 -0.93
C ALA A 61 -16.39 -19.02 -1.58
N GLU A 62 -15.29 -19.46 -2.19
CA GLU A 62 -15.14 -20.81 -2.73
C GLU A 62 -15.17 -21.86 -1.62
N LEU A 63 -14.40 -21.66 -0.54
CA LEU A 63 -14.43 -22.53 0.63
C LEU A 63 -15.81 -22.59 1.26
N ALA A 64 -16.48 -21.45 1.46
CA ALA A 64 -17.84 -21.42 1.97
C ALA A 64 -18.79 -22.19 1.05
N THR A 65 -18.62 -22.09 -0.26
CA THR A 65 -19.42 -22.85 -1.23
C THR A 65 -19.12 -24.34 -1.18
N LEU A 66 -17.86 -24.74 -1.10
CA LEU A 66 -17.44 -26.14 -1.00
C LEU A 66 -17.85 -26.78 0.34
N GLN A 67 -17.78 -26.02 1.43
CA GLN A 67 -18.20 -26.41 2.77
C GLN A 67 -19.71 -26.32 2.98
N ARG A 68 -20.48 -25.82 2.01
CA ARG A 68 -21.95 -25.83 2.14
C ARG A 68 -22.39 -27.28 2.37
N PRO A 69 -23.21 -27.53 3.40
CA PRO A 69 -23.61 -28.89 3.77
C PRO A 69 -24.28 -29.64 2.61
N GLN A 70 -24.97 -28.91 1.72
CA GLN A 70 -25.58 -29.45 0.50
C GLN A 70 -24.54 -30.03 -0.48
N ASN A 71 -23.39 -29.36 -0.64
CA ASN A 71 -22.30 -29.84 -1.49
C ASN A 71 -21.56 -31.01 -0.84
N LEU A 72 -21.34 -30.97 0.47
CA LEU A 72 -20.72 -32.07 1.22
C LEU A 72 -21.56 -33.36 1.16
N VAL A 73 -22.89 -33.24 1.20
CA VAL A 73 -23.82 -34.36 1.02
C VAL A 73 -23.74 -34.94 -0.39
N LEU A 74 -23.68 -34.09 -1.42
CA LEU A 74 -23.54 -34.51 -2.81
C LEU A 74 -22.19 -35.21 -3.06
N LEU A 75 -21.09 -34.62 -2.59
CA LEU A 75 -19.75 -35.21 -2.69
C LEU A 75 -19.67 -36.52 -1.90
N GLY A 76 -20.27 -36.56 -0.70
CA GLY A 76 -20.34 -37.75 0.12
C GLY A 76 -21.02 -38.90 -0.63
N LYS A 77 -22.18 -38.65 -1.26
CA LYS A 77 -22.89 -39.64 -2.07
C LYS A 77 -22.05 -40.15 -3.25
N LEU A 78 -21.32 -39.27 -3.94
CA LEU A 78 -20.42 -39.66 -5.04
C LEU A 78 -19.24 -40.51 -4.56
N LEU A 79 -18.74 -40.24 -3.35
CA LEU A 79 -17.65 -40.98 -2.71
C LEU A 79 -18.14 -42.24 -1.97
N GLY A 80 -19.42 -42.61 -2.08
CA GLY A 80 -20.03 -43.76 -1.38
C GLY A 80 -20.22 -43.56 0.12
N LEU A 81 -20.04 -42.33 0.62
CA LEU A 81 -20.25 -41.94 2.01
C LEU A 81 -21.74 -41.69 2.26
N LYS A 82 -22.25 -42.21 3.38
CA LYS A 82 -23.64 -42.06 3.81
C LYS A 82 -23.74 -40.99 4.90
N GLU A 83 -24.82 -40.20 4.88
CA GLU A 83 -25.05 -39.18 5.91
C GLU A 83 -25.05 -39.83 7.31
N PRO A 84 -24.31 -39.25 8.27
CA PRO A 84 -24.31 -39.74 9.64
C PRO A 84 -25.72 -39.61 10.25
N LYS A 85 -26.11 -40.58 11.07
CA LYS A 85 -27.39 -40.51 11.77
C LYS A 85 -27.37 -39.35 12.79
N SER A 86 -28.51 -38.69 12.98
CA SER A 86 -28.66 -37.61 13.97
C SER A 86 -28.16 -38.11 15.34
N GLY A 87 -27.13 -37.45 15.90
CA GLY A 87 -26.48 -37.83 17.16
C GLY A 87 -25.13 -38.56 17.04
N GLN A 88 -24.64 -38.88 15.84
CA GLN A 88 -23.34 -39.52 15.65
C GLN A 88 -22.19 -38.50 15.83
N LYS A 89 -21.69 -38.33 17.05
CA LYS A 89 -20.42 -37.63 17.33
C LYS A 89 -19.25 -38.53 16.97
N ILE A 90 -18.52 -38.19 15.91
CA ILE A 90 -17.23 -38.81 15.60
C ILE A 90 -16.15 -37.94 16.25
N ILE A 91 -15.55 -38.45 17.32
CA ILE A 91 -14.38 -37.84 17.96
C ILE A 91 -13.17 -38.34 17.18
N LEU A 92 -12.53 -37.47 16.39
CA LEU A 92 -11.22 -37.78 15.83
C LEU A 92 -10.15 -37.52 16.90
N PRO A 93 -9.13 -38.40 17.02
CA PRO A 93 -8.02 -38.22 17.95
C PRO A 93 -7.16 -36.99 17.63
#